data_AF-X0PBV3-F1
#
_entry.id   AF-X0PBV3-F1
#
_cell.length_a   1.000
_cell.length_b   1.000
_cell.length_c   1.000
_cell.angle_alpha   90.00
_cell.angle_beta   90.00
_cell.angle_gamma   90.00
#
_symmetry.space_group_name_H-M   'P 1'
#
loop_
_entity.id
_entity.type
_entity.pdbx_description
1 polymer ?
#
loop_
_entity_poly.entity_id
_entity_poly.type
_entity_poly.pdbx_seq_one_letter_code
_entity_poly.pdbx_strand_id
1 'polypeptide(L)' 'MMVGVASTGVIGEQLPLDKIVSGIAQLGLTKHDGVTKAVLTTDTHAKTITVQCLIDNQKVTITGFCKGSG' A
#
# COMPACT_ATOMS: atom_id res chain seq x y z
N MET A 1 13.85 1.50 14.35
CA MET A 1 12.63 1.65 13.52
C MET A 1 12.93 1.06 12.16
N MET A 2 12.08 0.18 11.63
CA MET A 2 12.25 -0.37 10.28
C MET A 2 11.30 0.35 9.32
N VAL A 3 11.76 0.70 8.12
CA VAL A 3 10.98 1.44 7.12
C VAL A 3 11.17 0.78 5.76
N GLY A 4 10.06 0.39 5.12
CA GLY A 4 10.03 -0.08 3.73
C GLY A 4 9.61 1.04 2.80
N VAL A 5 10.26 1.15 1.63
CA VAL A 5 9.96 2.18 0.63
C VAL A 5 9.75 1.50 -0.72
N ALA A 6 8.68 1.88 -1.40
CA ALA A 6 8.36 1.43 -2.76
C ALA A 6 7.78 2.60 -3.56
N SER A 7 7.99 2.59 -4.88
CA SER A 7 7.45 3.58 -5.81
C SER A 7 7.02 2.90 -7.11
N THR A 8 6.08 3.52 -7.81
CA THR A 8 5.57 3.06 -9.09
C THR A 8 4.98 4.24 -9.87
N GLY A 9 5.17 4.24 -11.19
CA GLY A 9 4.71 5.34 -12.04
C GLY A 9 5.62 5.52 -13.24
N VAL A 10 5.81 6.77 -13.64
CA VAL A 10 6.66 7.15 -14.77
C VAL A 10 8.14 6.88 -14.46
N ILE A 11 8.85 6.26 -15.41
CA ILE A 11 10.29 5.96 -15.29
C ILE A 11 11.09 7.22 -15.68
N GLY A 12 12.14 7.52 -14.90
CA GLY A 12 13.06 8.63 -15.18
C GLY A 12 12.58 10.00 -14.68
N GLU A 13 11.38 10.08 -14.12
CA GLU A 13 10.87 11.30 -13.50
C GLU A 13 11.42 11.45 -12.08
N GLN A 14 11.87 12.66 -11.72
CA GLN A 14 12.29 12.97 -10.36
C GLN A 14 11.09 13.05 -9.43
N LEU A 15 11.22 12.46 -8.24
CA LEU A 15 10.16 12.50 -7.25
C LEU A 15 9.94 13.94 -6.75
N PRO A 16 8.69 14.40 -6.62
CA PRO A 16 8.38 15.71 -6.05
C PRO A 16 8.56 15.69 -4.52
N LEU A 17 9.82 15.74 -4.06
CA LEU A 17 10.19 15.50 -2.66
C LEU A 17 9.46 16.43 -1.67
N ASP A 18 9.31 17.71 -1.98
CA ASP A 18 8.61 18.66 -1.08
C ASP A 18 7.17 18.22 -0.78
N LYS A 19 6.47 17.71 -1.81
CA LYS A 19 5.10 17.19 -1.67
C LYS A 19 5.10 15.90 -0.84
N ILE A 20 6.06 15.01 -1.08
CA ILE A 20 6.18 13.73 -0.37
C ILE A 20 6.46 13.96 1.11
N VAL A 21 7.46 14.79 1.43
CA VAL A 21 7.84 15.11 2.82
C VAL A 21 6.68 15.78 3.56
N SER A 22 6.03 16.76 2.92
CA SER A 22 4.85 17.42 3.49
C SER A 22 3.67 16.46 3.69
N GLY A 23 3.50 15.49 2.79
CA GLY A 23 2.46 14.47 2.88
C GLY A 23 2.72 13.46 4.00
N ILE A 24 3.97 12.98 4.14
CA ILE A 24 4.36 12.05 5.21
C ILE A 24 4.08 12.66 6.59
N ALA A 25 4.34 13.95 6.78
CA ALA A 25 4.06 14.67 8.03
C ALA A 25 2.57 14.71 8.41
N GLN A 26 1.67 14.49 7.44
CA GLN A 26 0.21 14.47 7.65
C GLN A 26 -0.35 13.07 7.87
N LEU A 27 0.47 12.02 7.70
CA LEU A 27 0.00 10.64 7.85
C LEU A 27 -0.29 10.31 9.32
N GLY A 28 -1.43 9.68 9.56
CA GLY A 28 -1.82 9.11 10.85
C GLY A 28 -2.30 7.67 10.68
N LEU A 29 -2.41 6.95 11.79
CA LEU A 29 -3.02 5.61 11.78
C LEU A 29 -4.51 5.73 11.50
N THR A 30 -4.98 4.97 10.50
CA THR A 30 -6.39 4.97 10.07
C THR A 30 -6.95 3.55 10.09
N LYS A 31 -8.27 3.41 10.19
CA LYS A 31 -8.98 2.11 10.09
C LYS A 31 -9.50 1.80 8.68
N HIS A 32 -9.35 2.71 7.73
CA HIS A 32 -9.80 2.53 6.34
C HIS A 32 -8.70 1.95 5.45
N ASP A 33 -9.07 1.40 4.31
CA ASP A 33 -8.21 0.74 3.33
C ASP A 33 -7.66 1.69 2.25
N GLY A 34 -7.63 3.00 2.50
CA GLY A 34 -7.21 4.02 1.52
C GLY A 34 -5.85 3.78 0.86
N VAL A 35 -4.94 3.07 1.53
CA VAL A 35 -3.65 2.65 0.98
C VAL A 35 -3.80 1.82 -0.31
N THR A 36 -4.87 1.03 -0.43
CA THR A 36 -5.13 0.16 -1.59
C THR A 36 -5.39 0.96 -2.86
N LYS A 37 -5.97 2.17 -2.73
CA LYS A 37 -6.16 3.12 -3.83
C LYS A 37 -4.93 3.99 -4.06
N ALA A 38 -4.22 4.36 -2.99
CA ALA A 38 -3.06 5.24 -3.07
C ALA A 38 -1.89 4.67 -3.89
N VAL A 39 -1.79 3.34 -3.99
CA VAL A 39 -0.70 2.67 -4.74
C VAL A 39 -1.02 2.41 -6.21
N LEU A 40 -2.25 2.69 -6.66
CA LEU A 40 -2.68 2.40 -8.03
C LEU A 40 -2.00 3.31 -9.05
N THR A 41 -1.87 2.80 -10.28
CA THR A 41 -1.40 3.58 -11.43
C THR A 41 -2.45 3.57 -12.53
N THR A 42 -2.30 2.70 -13.53
CA THR A 42 -3.30 2.50 -14.59
C THR A 42 -4.38 1.49 -14.20
N ASP A 43 -4.34 0.97 -12.97
CA ASP A 43 -5.31 0.03 -12.43
C ASP A 43 -6.72 0.64 -12.44
N THR A 44 -7.72 -0.11 -12.89
CA THR A 44 -9.13 0.36 -12.89
C THR A 44 -9.84 0.14 -11.55
N HIS A 45 -9.26 -0.69 -10.68
CA HIS A 45 -9.81 -1.01 -9.36
C HIS A 45 -8.70 -1.50 -8.41
N ALA A 46 -8.93 -1.32 -7.11
CA ALA A 46 -8.08 -1.83 -6.05
C ALA A 46 -8.19 -3.36 -5.94
N LYS A 47 -7.07 -4.01 -5.58
CA LYS A 47 -6.96 -5.48 -5.47
C LYS A 47 -6.63 -5.84 -4.04
N THR A 48 -7.53 -6.58 -3.38
CA THR A 48 -7.40 -6.95 -1.96
C THR A 48 -7.84 -8.38 -1.75
N ILE A 49 -7.22 -9.07 -0.80
CA ILE A 49 -7.66 -10.39 -0.34
C ILE A 49 -7.44 -10.51 1.17
N THR A 50 -8.34 -11.22 1.85
CA THR A 50 -8.13 -11.64 3.24
C THR A 50 -8.46 -13.12 3.34
N VAL A 51 -7.57 -13.87 3.99
CA VAL A 51 -7.73 -15.30 4.26
C VAL A 51 -7.57 -15.57 5.75
N GLN A 52 -8.26 -16.60 6.23
CA GLN A 52 -8.10 -17.10 7.60
C GLN A 52 -7.64 -18.55 7.54
N CYS A 53 -6.64 -18.88 8.35
CA CYS A 53 -6.11 -20.24 8.44
C CYS A 53 -5.76 -20.59 9.89
N LEU A 54 -5.52 -21.86 10.15
CA LEU A 54 -4.93 -22.33 11.40
C LEU A 54 -3.42 -22.49 11.20
N ILE A 55 -2.64 -21.87 12.07
CA ILE A 55 -1.19 -22.11 12.21
C ILE A 55 -0.98 -22.50 13.67
N ASP A 56 -0.44 -23.69 13.92
CA ASP A 56 -0.25 -24.26 15.27
C ASP A 56 -1.52 -24.17 16.13
N ASN A 57 -2.66 -24.59 15.56
CA ASN A 57 -4.01 -24.52 16.16
C ASN A 57 -4.50 -23.11 16.55
N GLN A 58 -3.82 -22.05 16.12
CA GLN A 58 -4.25 -20.68 16.32
C GLN A 58 -4.89 -20.12 15.05
N LYS A 59 -6.04 -19.45 15.20
CA LYS A 59 -6.70 -18.74 14.10
C LYS A 59 -5.88 -17.51 13.71
N VAL A 60 -5.28 -17.55 12.52
CA VAL A 60 -4.52 -16.46 11.92
C VAL A 60 -5.34 -15.81 10.81
N THR A 61 -5.26 -14.48 10.70
CA THR A 61 -5.85 -13.71 9.60
C THR A 61 -4.71 -13.06 8.81
N ILE A 62 -4.69 -13.28 7.50
CA ILE A 62 -3.71 -12.71 6.59
C ILE A 62 -4.46 -11.82 5.60
N THR A 63 -4.09 -10.54 5.54
CA THR A 63 -4.66 -9.56 4.61
C THR A 63 -3.55 -9.06 3.68
N GLY A 64 -3.85 -8.99 2.39
CA GLY A 64 -2.93 -8.48 1.37
C GLY A 64 -3.64 -7.57 0.38
N PHE A 65 -2.87 -6.67 -0.22
CA PHE A 65 -3.29 -5.85 -1.36
C PHE A 65 -2.15 -5.76 -2.38
N CYS A 66 -2.49 -5.49 -3.64
CA CYS A 66 -1.51 -5.31 -4.71
C CYS A 66 -1.98 -4.28 -5.74
N LYS A 67 -1.07 -3.93 -6.65
CA LYS A 67 -1.31 -3.08 -7.81
C LYS A 67 -0.58 -3.66 -9.02
N GLY A 68 -0.98 -3.27 -10.22
CA GLY A 68 -0.47 -3.81 -11.48
C GLY A 68 -1.61 -4.02 -12.48
N SER A 69 -1.41 -3.51 -13.70
CA SER A 69 -2.38 -3.53 -14.79
C SER A 69 -1.75 -3.39 -16.19
N GLY A 70 -0.44 -3.17 -16.24
CA GLY A 70 0.36 -3.13 -17.46
C GLY A 70 1.39 -4.24 -17.46
#